data_AF-A0A4R1B9C5-F1
#
_entry.id   AF-A0A4R1B9C5-F1
#
_cell.length_a   1.000
_cell.length_b   1.000
_cell.length_c   1.000
_cell.angle_alpha   90.00
_cell.angle_beta   90.00
_cell.angle_gamma   90.00
#
_symmetry.space_group_name_H-M   'P 1'
#
loop_
_entity.id
_entity.type
_entity.pdbx_description
1 polymer ?
#
loop_
_entity_poly.entity_id
_entity_poly.type
_entity_poly.pdbx_seq_one_letter_code
_entity_poly.pdbx_strand_id
1 'polypeptide(L)'
;MHRRKFLLFSGAAASAALVGVACKKSDNPVVTPATPAVDLGTGDTGVLNYAYALEQLEAAFYVRVMQTTSWMNATEMEYLADIRDHEVAHRDFFKAALGSNRIQDLTPNFSSVNFADRTSVLNTAKAFEDLGVSAYNGAGRLLQSSDFLTLAGKIVSVEARHAALIRDLIANGTFAKLDDPDLVSLGADNSKGLDAVRTPAQVLAIANNFLSTPVSGANLPS
;
A
#
# COMPACT_ATOMS: atom_id res chain seq x y z
N MET A 1 4.81 -6.89 -35.23
CA MET A 1 5.40 -6.52 -33.92
C MET A 1 4.43 -6.92 -32.82
N HIS A 2 4.66 -8.08 -32.19
CA HIS A 2 3.78 -8.66 -31.17
C HIS A 2 4.41 -8.50 -29.78
N ARG A 3 3.97 -7.50 -29.01
CA ARG A 3 4.35 -7.29 -27.60
C ARG A 3 3.40 -7.99 -26.62
N ARG A 4 3.18 -9.29 -26.80
CA ARG A 4 2.45 -10.14 -25.83
C ARG A 4 3.00 -11.54 -25.92
N LYS A 5 3.95 -11.87 -25.05
CA LYS A 5 4.40 -13.22 -24.64
C LYS A 5 5.75 -13.09 -23.94
N PHE A 6 5.71 -12.66 -22.69
CA PHE A 6 6.79 -12.97 -21.76
C PHE A 6 6.17 -13.03 -20.37
N LEU A 7 6.59 -14.00 -19.56
CA LEU A 7 6.03 -14.43 -18.27
C LEU A 7 5.04 -15.61 -18.35
N LEU A 8 5.55 -16.72 -18.88
CA LEU A 8 5.27 -18.05 -18.35
C LEU A 8 6.57 -18.52 -17.69
N PHE A 9 6.65 -18.47 -16.36
CA PHE A 9 7.63 -19.25 -15.62
C PHE A 9 6.94 -19.98 -14.48
N SER A 10 7.00 -21.30 -14.61
CA SER A 10 6.55 -22.31 -13.68
C SER A 10 7.48 -22.37 -12.46
N GLY A 11 6.92 -22.50 -11.27
CA GLY A 11 7.66 -22.78 -10.04
C GLY A 11 6.89 -23.76 -9.18
N ALA A 12 7.08 -25.05 -9.42
CA ALA A 12 6.66 -26.11 -8.52
C ALA A 12 7.77 -26.32 -7.47
N ALA A 13 7.41 -26.29 -6.19
CA ALA A 13 8.24 -26.81 -5.12
C ALA A 13 7.35 -27.49 -4.06
N ALA A 14 7.60 -28.78 -3.86
CA ALA A 14 6.94 -29.64 -2.89
C ALA A 14 7.84 -29.82 -1.65
N SER A 15 7.28 -29.78 -0.44
CA SER A 15 7.69 -30.55 0.77
C SER A 15 6.68 -30.27 1.89
N ALA A 16 5.88 -31.23 2.36
CA ALA A 16 6.17 -32.33 3.31
C ALA A 16 5.87 -31.93 4.78
N ALA A 17 4.99 -32.73 5.40
CA ALA A 17 4.32 -32.52 6.69
C ALA A 17 5.19 -32.78 7.93
N LEU A 18 4.83 -32.17 9.08
CA LEU A 18 5.06 -32.74 10.42
C LEU A 18 3.90 -32.42 11.39
N VAL A 19 3.61 -33.42 12.24
CA VAL A 19 2.49 -33.56 13.18
C VAL A 19 2.95 -33.23 14.61
N GLY A 20 2.13 -32.45 15.34
CA GLY A 20 1.64 -32.77 16.70
C GLY A 20 2.51 -32.62 17.97
N VAL A 21 1.99 -31.75 18.86
CA VAL A 21 1.85 -31.86 20.34
C VAL A 21 3.00 -31.44 21.27
N ALA A 22 2.75 -30.44 22.14
CA ALA A 22 2.78 -30.57 23.60
C ALA A 22 2.44 -29.26 24.33
N CYS A 23 1.37 -29.28 25.13
CA CYS A 23 0.94 -28.19 26.02
C CYS A 23 1.89 -28.01 27.22
N LYS A 24 2.16 -26.76 27.63
CA LYS A 24 2.39 -26.39 29.03
C LYS A 24 1.62 -25.11 29.36
N LYS A 25 0.91 -25.17 30.49
CA LYS A 25 0.02 -24.15 31.06
C LYS A 25 0.88 -23.18 31.87
N SER A 26 0.81 -21.89 31.61
CA SER A 26 1.40 -20.85 32.45
C SER A 26 0.52 -19.61 32.39
N ASP A 27 0.44 -18.90 33.51
CA ASP A 27 -0.59 -17.93 33.87
C ASP A 27 -0.92 -16.91 32.78
N ASN A 28 -2.17 -16.93 32.34
CA ASN A 28 -2.65 -15.97 31.35
C ASN A 28 -2.76 -14.58 32.03
N PRO A 29 -2.03 -13.54 31.59
CA PRO A 29 -2.57 -12.20 31.75
C PRO A 29 -3.95 -12.20 31.08
N VAL A 30 -4.90 -11.43 31.61
CA VAL A 30 -6.17 -11.22 30.91
C VAL A 30 -5.84 -10.60 29.55
N VAL A 31 -5.73 -11.45 28.54
CA VAL A 31 -5.66 -11.07 27.14
C VAL A 31 -7.04 -10.53 26.86
N THR A 32 -7.19 -9.21 26.90
CA THR A 32 -8.24 -8.55 26.13
C THR A 32 -8.19 -9.17 24.74
N PRO A 33 -9.28 -9.76 24.21
CA PRO A 33 -9.25 -10.36 22.90
C PRO A 33 -8.69 -9.31 21.94
N ALA A 34 -7.48 -9.55 21.42
CA ALA A 34 -6.93 -8.70 20.39
C ALA A 34 -7.99 -8.68 19.29
N THR A 35 -8.38 -7.49 18.84
CA THR A 35 -9.23 -7.37 17.65
C THR A 35 -8.63 -8.27 16.58
N PRO A 36 -9.39 -9.23 16.02
CA PRO A 36 -8.86 -10.13 15.01
C PRO A 36 -8.21 -9.32 13.90
N ALA A 37 -6.91 -9.54 13.66
CA ALA A 37 -6.13 -8.83 12.66
C ALA A 37 -5.60 -9.83 11.64
N VAL A 38 -5.52 -9.39 10.37
CA VAL A 38 -4.93 -10.18 9.29
C VAL A 38 -3.41 -10.10 9.42
N ASP A 39 -2.77 -11.24 9.74
CA ASP A 39 -1.31 -11.32 9.79
C ASP A 39 -0.72 -11.24 8.38
N LEU A 40 0.21 -10.32 8.17
CA LEU A 40 0.89 -10.14 6.89
C LEU A 40 1.94 -11.23 6.63
N GLY A 41 2.37 -11.94 7.68
CA GLY A 41 3.41 -12.97 7.61
C GLY A 41 4.81 -12.42 7.84
N THR A 42 5.82 -13.13 7.33
CA THR A 42 7.25 -12.84 7.61
C THR A 42 8.12 -12.92 6.36
N GLY A 43 9.36 -12.46 6.48
CA GLY A 43 10.33 -12.35 5.38
C GLY A 43 9.82 -11.52 4.21
N ASP A 44 10.39 -11.76 3.02
CA ASP A 44 10.00 -11.05 1.80
C ASP A 44 8.51 -11.23 1.47
N THR A 45 7.94 -12.42 1.65
CA THR A 45 6.50 -12.66 1.46
C THR A 45 5.65 -11.76 2.36
N GLY A 46 6.07 -11.57 3.61
CA GLY A 46 5.41 -10.65 4.54
C GLY A 46 5.46 -9.20 4.04
N VAL A 47 6.62 -8.76 3.56
CA VAL A 47 6.80 -7.41 3.01
C VAL A 47 5.98 -7.21 1.72
N LEU A 48 5.86 -8.24 0.88
CA LEU A 48 4.99 -8.20 -0.31
C LEU A 48 3.50 -8.21 0.05
N ASN A 49 3.09 -8.94 1.09
CA ASN A 49 1.72 -8.87 1.62
C ASN A 49 1.41 -7.52 2.26
N TYR A 50 2.41 -6.89 2.88
CA TYR A 50 2.31 -5.51 3.38
C TYR A 50 2.04 -4.54 2.24
N ALA A 51 2.81 -4.59 1.15
CA ALA A 51 2.54 -3.80 -0.05
C ALA A 51 1.14 -4.11 -0.61
N TYR A 52 0.81 -5.40 -0.79
CA TYR A 52 -0.50 -5.83 -1.29
C TYR A 52 -1.68 -5.32 -0.44
N ALA A 53 -1.53 -5.19 0.88
CA ALA A 53 -2.56 -4.60 1.72
C ALA A 53 -2.82 -3.13 1.41
N LEU A 54 -1.77 -2.35 1.15
CA LEU A 54 -1.87 -0.93 0.79
C LEU A 54 -2.47 -0.76 -0.61
N GLU A 55 -1.98 -1.52 -1.59
CA GLU A 55 -2.51 -1.50 -2.97
C GLU A 55 -3.99 -1.89 -3.04
N GLN A 56 -4.44 -2.81 -2.17
CA GLN A 56 -5.87 -3.12 -2.07
C GLN A 56 -6.68 -1.92 -1.59
N LEU A 57 -6.16 -1.17 -0.61
CA LEU A 57 -6.82 0.01 -0.06
C LEU A 57 -6.89 1.13 -1.11
N GLU A 58 -5.78 1.44 -1.77
CA GLU A 58 -5.67 2.49 -2.78
C GLU A 58 -6.51 2.17 -4.01
N ALA A 59 -6.42 0.94 -4.53
CA ALA A 59 -7.26 0.52 -5.65
C ALA A 59 -8.75 0.60 -5.32
N ALA A 60 -9.17 0.22 -4.11
CA ALA A 60 -10.56 0.33 -3.71
C ALA A 60 -11.01 1.79 -3.54
N PHE A 61 -10.14 2.65 -3.02
CA PHE A 61 -10.39 4.09 -2.89
C PHE A 61 -10.62 4.72 -4.25
N TYR A 62 -9.71 4.54 -5.21
CA TYR A 62 -9.85 5.15 -6.53
C TYR A 62 -10.99 4.55 -7.36
N VAL A 63 -11.28 3.26 -7.22
CA VAL A 63 -12.51 2.68 -7.79
C VAL A 63 -13.75 3.38 -7.22
N ARG A 64 -13.77 3.72 -5.93
CA ARG A 64 -14.86 4.46 -5.30
C ARG A 64 -14.92 5.93 -5.76
N VAL A 65 -13.78 6.58 -5.92
CA VAL A 65 -13.68 7.95 -6.49
C VAL A 65 -14.34 8.00 -7.87
N MET A 66 -14.05 7.05 -8.75
CA MET A 66 -14.62 6.99 -10.10
C MET A 66 -16.13 6.66 -10.15
N GLN A 67 -16.76 6.33 -9.03
CA GLN A 67 -18.22 6.20 -8.92
C GLN A 67 -18.92 7.52 -8.61
N THR A 68 -18.18 8.55 -8.20
CA THR A 68 -18.73 9.86 -7.80
C THR A 68 -17.97 10.98 -8.52
N THR A 69 -18.26 11.16 -9.81
CA THR A 69 -17.50 12.06 -10.70
C THR A 69 -18.13 13.44 -10.86
N SER A 70 -19.23 13.74 -10.17
CA SER A 70 -20.03 14.96 -10.38
C SER A 70 -19.28 16.27 -10.10
N TRP A 71 -18.22 16.23 -9.30
CA TRP A 71 -17.38 17.40 -8.99
C TRP A 71 -16.13 17.50 -9.88
N MET A 72 -15.82 16.47 -10.68
CA MET A 72 -14.61 16.43 -11.49
C MET A 72 -14.79 17.21 -12.78
N ASN A 73 -13.77 18.00 -13.15
CA ASN A 73 -13.61 18.45 -14.52
C ASN A 73 -13.00 17.35 -15.42
N ALA A 74 -12.91 17.61 -16.73
CA ALA A 74 -12.40 16.62 -17.69
C ALA A 74 -10.96 16.15 -17.37
N THR A 75 -10.07 17.06 -16.98
CA THR A 75 -8.68 16.75 -16.64
C THR A 75 -8.59 15.92 -15.36
N GLU A 76 -9.36 16.27 -14.34
CA GLU A 76 -9.40 15.49 -13.09
C GLU A 76 -9.92 14.08 -13.31
N MET A 77 -10.96 13.94 -14.14
CA MET A 77 -11.52 12.65 -14.48
C MET A 77 -10.53 11.78 -15.27
N GLU A 78 -9.76 12.36 -16.19
CA GLU A 78 -8.68 11.65 -16.89
C GLU A 78 -7.58 11.19 -15.93
N TYR A 79 -7.06 12.11 -15.11
CA TYR A 79 -5.96 11.81 -14.20
C TYR A 79 -6.33 10.82 -13.10
N LEU A 80 -7.50 10.99 -12.47
CA LEU A 80 -7.94 10.07 -11.42
C LEU A 80 -8.35 8.70 -11.99
N ALA A 81 -8.78 8.63 -13.26
CA ALA A 81 -9.01 7.36 -13.94
C ALA A 81 -7.70 6.62 -14.22
N ASP A 82 -6.64 7.33 -14.62
CA ASP A 82 -5.31 6.75 -14.87
C ASP A 82 -4.69 6.22 -13.57
N ILE A 83 -4.73 7.01 -12.49
CA ILE A 83 -4.28 6.54 -11.16
C ILE A 83 -5.07 5.30 -10.75
N ARG A 84 -6.40 5.33 -10.87
CA ARG A 84 -7.24 4.16 -10.57
C ARG A 84 -6.79 2.90 -11.33
N ASP A 85 -6.44 3.04 -12.60
CA ASP A 85 -6.01 1.92 -13.43
C ASP A 85 -4.62 1.40 -13.01
N HIS A 86 -3.71 2.28 -12.60
CA HIS A 86 -2.43 1.90 -12.00
C HIS A 86 -2.59 1.16 -10.66
N GLU A 87 -3.38 1.69 -9.73
CA GLU A 87 -3.61 1.03 -8.43
C GLU A 87 -4.24 -0.36 -8.58
N VAL A 88 -5.20 -0.48 -9.51
CA VAL A 88 -5.78 -1.78 -9.87
C VAL A 88 -4.71 -2.72 -10.41
N ALA A 89 -3.82 -2.23 -11.27
CA ALA A 89 -2.74 -3.03 -11.82
C ALA A 89 -1.71 -3.46 -10.75
N HIS A 90 -1.35 -2.58 -9.82
CA HIS A 90 -0.45 -2.90 -8.70
C HIS A 90 -1.05 -3.98 -7.80
N ARG A 91 -2.30 -3.78 -7.34
CA ARG A 91 -3.05 -4.78 -6.56
C ARG A 91 -3.09 -6.14 -7.26
N ASP A 92 -3.50 -6.16 -8.54
CA ASP A 92 -3.66 -7.41 -9.28
C ASP A 92 -2.32 -8.08 -9.57
N PHE A 93 -1.27 -7.29 -9.77
CA PHE A 93 0.09 -7.77 -9.87
C PHE A 93 0.52 -8.51 -8.59
N PHE A 94 0.35 -7.92 -7.40
CA PHE A 94 0.69 -8.58 -6.14
C PHE A 94 -0.19 -9.81 -5.88
N LYS A 95 -1.49 -9.71 -6.17
CA LYS A 95 -2.43 -10.85 -6.06
C LYS A 95 -1.93 -12.05 -6.86
N ALA A 96 -1.44 -11.82 -8.08
CA ALA A 96 -0.88 -12.85 -8.93
C ALA A 96 0.49 -13.34 -8.42
N ALA A 97 1.39 -12.42 -8.07
CA ALA A 97 2.76 -12.74 -7.62
C ALA A 97 2.79 -13.55 -6.32
N LEU A 98 1.89 -13.22 -5.37
CA LEU A 98 1.80 -13.90 -4.08
C LEU A 98 1.06 -15.25 -4.17
N GLY A 99 0.16 -15.43 -5.16
CA GLY A 99 -0.55 -16.68 -5.38
C GLY A 99 -1.30 -17.15 -4.13
N SER A 100 -0.99 -18.36 -3.65
CA SER A 100 -1.57 -18.94 -2.42
C SER A 100 -1.04 -18.33 -1.11
N ASN A 101 0.06 -17.58 -1.17
CA ASN A 101 0.68 -16.96 0.00
C ASN A 101 0.11 -15.57 0.31
N ARG A 102 -0.79 -15.08 -0.55
CA ARG A 102 -1.42 -13.77 -0.35
C ARG A 102 -2.32 -13.77 0.88
N ILE A 103 -2.36 -12.63 1.56
CA ILE A 103 -3.44 -12.36 2.51
C ILE A 103 -4.80 -12.34 1.82
N GLN A 104 -5.85 -12.53 2.61
CA GLN A 104 -7.23 -12.43 2.13
C GLN A 104 -7.53 -11.04 1.55
N ASP A 105 -8.59 -10.96 0.74
CA ASP A 105 -9.06 -9.67 0.23
C ASP A 105 -9.55 -8.81 1.42
N LEU A 106 -9.10 -7.56 1.49
CA LEU A 106 -9.43 -6.64 2.58
C LEU A 106 -10.75 -5.92 2.33
N THR A 107 -11.44 -5.52 3.40
CA THR A 107 -12.65 -4.70 3.33
C THR A 107 -12.32 -3.27 3.76
N PRO A 108 -12.29 -2.31 2.82
CA PRO A 108 -12.06 -0.91 3.15
C PRO A 108 -13.22 -0.30 3.94
N ASN A 109 -12.88 0.62 4.83
CA ASN A 109 -13.81 1.47 5.55
C ASN A 109 -13.50 2.94 5.25
N PHE A 110 -14.23 3.51 4.28
CA PHE A 110 -14.09 4.92 3.90
C PHE A 110 -15.19 5.79 4.50
N SER A 111 -15.74 5.43 5.67
CA SER A 111 -16.81 6.21 6.32
C SER A 111 -16.40 7.64 6.68
N SER A 112 -15.10 7.91 6.82
CA SER A 112 -14.53 9.25 7.05
C SER A 112 -14.36 10.09 5.79
N VAL A 113 -14.60 9.53 4.59
CA VAL A 113 -14.36 10.19 3.30
C VAL A 113 -15.67 10.61 2.66
N ASN A 114 -15.83 11.90 2.36
CA ASN A 114 -16.95 12.39 1.58
C ASN A 114 -16.61 12.37 0.07
N PHE A 115 -16.96 11.29 -0.63
CA PHE A 115 -16.67 11.16 -2.07
C PHE A 115 -17.41 12.16 -2.98
N ALA A 116 -18.42 12.87 -2.46
CA ALA A 116 -19.11 13.92 -3.21
C ALA A 116 -18.40 15.29 -3.10
N ASP A 117 -17.37 15.41 -2.26
CA ASP A 117 -16.61 16.64 -2.05
C ASP A 117 -15.19 16.51 -2.60
N ARG A 118 -14.85 17.35 -3.57
CA ARG A 118 -13.54 17.38 -4.22
C ARG A 118 -12.39 17.50 -3.21
N THR A 119 -12.53 18.41 -2.23
CA THR A 119 -11.47 18.69 -1.25
C THR A 119 -11.24 17.48 -0.35
N SER A 120 -12.32 16.85 0.13
CA SER A 120 -12.26 15.61 0.89
C SER A 120 -11.54 14.51 0.10
N VAL A 121 -11.91 14.30 -1.17
CA VAL A 121 -11.29 13.26 -2.00
C VAL A 121 -9.81 13.54 -2.24
N LEU A 122 -9.45 14.74 -2.71
CA LEU A 122 -8.06 15.04 -3.05
C LEU A 122 -7.15 15.06 -1.81
N ASN A 123 -7.63 15.50 -0.65
CA ASN A 123 -6.86 15.43 0.59
C ASN A 123 -6.65 13.98 1.05
N THR A 124 -7.66 13.11 0.91
CA THR A 124 -7.49 11.67 1.18
C THR A 124 -6.55 11.03 0.16
N ALA A 125 -6.67 11.35 -1.13
CA ALA A 125 -5.75 10.90 -2.15
C ALA A 125 -4.31 11.28 -1.80
N LYS A 126 -4.04 12.56 -1.47
CA LYS A 126 -2.71 13.01 -1.06
C LYS A 126 -2.19 12.18 0.11
N ALA A 127 -3.02 11.93 1.11
CA ALA A 127 -2.63 11.15 2.27
C ALA A 127 -2.29 9.69 1.92
N PHE A 128 -3.02 9.07 1.00
CA PHE A 128 -2.72 7.72 0.51
C PHE A 128 -1.45 7.67 -0.32
N GLU A 129 -1.30 8.53 -1.32
CA GLU A 129 -0.09 8.55 -2.16
C GLU A 129 1.18 8.84 -1.33
N ASP A 130 1.12 9.80 -0.42
CA ASP A 130 2.23 10.11 0.50
C ASP A 130 2.54 8.92 1.44
N LEU A 131 1.50 8.18 1.85
CA LEU A 131 1.64 6.98 2.66
C LEU A 131 2.29 5.86 1.84
N GLY A 132 1.82 5.60 0.62
CA GLY A 132 2.35 4.59 -0.31
C GLY A 132 3.83 4.82 -0.60
N VAL A 133 4.21 6.05 -0.99
CA VAL A 133 5.63 6.40 -1.23
C VAL A 133 6.48 6.13 0.00
N SER A 134 6.08 6.66 1.17
CA SER A 134 6.84 6.49 2.40
C SER A 134 6.87 5.04 2.92
N ALA A 135 5.83 4.25 2.60
CA ALA A 135 5.74 2.82 2.90
C ALA A 135 6.75 2.00 2.09
N TYR A 136 6.80 2.21 0.77
CA TYR A 136 7.78 1.53 -0.09
C TYR A 136 9.21 1.90 0.27
N ASN A 137 9.49 3.18 0.51
CA ASN A 137 10.82 3.65 0.90
C ASN A 137 11.27 3.01 2.22
N GLY A 138 10.37 2.88 3.20
CA GLY A 138 10.70 2.30 4.51
C GLY A 138 10.74 0.77 4.53
N ALA A 139 9.92 0.10 3.74
CA ALA A 139 9.89 -1.35 3.67
C ALA A 139 10.93 -1.93 2.69
N GLY A 140 11.40 -1.15 1.72
CA GLY A 140 12.37 -1.62 0.71
C GLY A 140 13.64 -2.19 1.33
N ARG A 141 14.17 -1.57 2.40
CA ARG A 141 15.35 -2.06 3.14
C ARG A 141 15.17 -3.44 3.80
N LEU A 142 13.93 -3.91 3.92
CA LEU A 142 13.60 -5.18 4.56
C LEU A 142 13.63 -6.35 3.57
N LEU A 143 13.56 -6.07 2.27
CA LEU A 143 13.60 -7.07 1.21
C LEU A 143 15.01 -7.66 1.07
N GLN A 144 15.10 -8.99 1.11
CA GLN A 144 16.35 -9.73 0.88
C GLN A 144 16.57 -10.01 -0.60
N SER A 145 15.51 -10.24 -1.36
CA SER A 145 15.56 -10.45 -2.81
C SER A 145 15.80 -9.14 -3.56
N SER A 146 16.88 -9.08 -4.34
CA SER A 146 17.15 -7.95 -5.25
C SER A 146 16.07 -7.78 -6.32
N ASP A 147 15.41 -8.86 -6.71
CA ASP A 147 14.33 -8.82 -7.71
C ASP A 147 13.09 -8.14 -7.12
N PHE A 148 12.75 -8.46 -5.86
CA PHE A 148 11.66 -7.78 -5.16
C PHE A 148 11.99 -6.33 -4.83
N LEU A 149 13.24 -6.02 -4.47
CA LEU A 149 13.67 -4.64 -4.28
C LEU A 149 13.58 -3.84 -5.59
N THR A 150 14.00 -4.42 -6.71
CA THR A 150 13.89 -3.79 -8.04
C THR A 150 12.43 -3.55 -8.42
N LEU A 151 11.56 -4.51 -8.11
CA LEU A 151 10.11 -4.40 -8.34
C LEU A 151 9.50 -3.29 -7.48
N ALA A 152 9.78 -3.26 -6.17
CA ALA A 152 9.34 -2.21 -5.26
C ALA A 152 9.80 -0.82 -5.74
N GLY A 153 11.04 -0.71 -6.20
CA GLY A 153 11.60 0.52 -6.79
C GLY A 153 10.85 1.01 -8.04
N LYS A 154 10.25 0.11 -8.82
CA LYS A 154 9.43 0.49 -9.98
C LYS A 154 8.07 1.03 -9.55
N ILE A 155 7.43 0.36 -8.59
CA ILE A 155 6.10 0.75 -8.10
C ILE A 155 6.19 2.08 -7.37
N VAL A 156 7.13 2.26 -6.44
CA VAL A 156 7.30 3.55 -5.73
C VAL A 156 7.59 4.72 -6.67
N SER A 157 8.21 4.47 -7.83
CA SER A 157 8.38 5.51 -8.86
C SER A 157 7.06 5.93 -9.52
N VAL A 158 6.08 5.04 -9.60
CA VAL A 158 4.72 5.34 -10.04
C VAL A 158 3.98 6.10 -8.93
N GLU A 159 4.01 5.59 -7.69
CA GLU A 159 3.39 6.25 -6.53
C GLU A 159 3.89 7.69 -6.34
N ALA A 160 5.20 7.93 -6.49
CA ALA A 160 5.75 9.28 -6.37
C ALA A 160 5.20 10.24 -7.44
N ARG A 161 4.84 9.74 -8.64
CA ARG A 161 4.20 10.56 -9.68
C ARG A 161 2.72 10.81 -9.35
N HIS A 162 2.02 9.84 -8.77
CA HIS A 162 0.66 10.04 -8.29
C HIS A 162 0.63 11.09 -7.18
N ALA A 163 1.50 10.97 -6.17
CA ALA A 163 1.65 11.95 -5.09
C ALA A 163 1.93 13.36 -5.63
N ALA A 164 2.87 13.49 -6.56
CA ALA A 164 3.19 14.75 -7.22
C ALA A 164 1.99 15.36 -7.96
N LEU A 165 1.28 14.54 -8.74
CA LEU A 165 0.10 14.96 -9.50
C LEU A 165 -1.05 15.40 -8.58
N ILE A 166 -1.34 14.65 -7.52
CA ILE A 166 -2.39 14.99 -6.57
C ILE A 166 -2.09 16.31 -5.87
N ARG A 167 -0.83 16.54 -5.44
CA ARG A 167 -0.42 17.84 -4.87
C ARG A 167 -0.69 18.97 -5.86
N ASP A 168 -0.33 18.80 -7.13
CA ASP A 168 -0.55 19.82 -8.16
C ASP A 168 -2.04 20.07 -8.47
N LEU A 169 -2.88 19.04 -8.39
CA LEU A 169 -4.35 19.17 -8.48
C LEU A 169 -4.95 19.92 -7.30
N ILE A 170 -4.38 19.78 -6.10
CA ILE A 170 -4.80 20.54 -4.91
C ILE A 170 -4.36 21.99 -5.04
N ALA A 171 -3.10 22.21 -5.40
CA ALA A 171 -2.51 23.53 -5.56
C ALA A 171 -1.52 23.52 -6.73
N ASN A 172 -1.83 24.27 -7.78
CA ASN A 172 -0.98 24.37 -8.96
C ASN A 172 0.45 24.86 -8.61
N GLY A 173 1.46 24.27 -9.22
CA GLY A 173 2.86 24.60 -8.99
C GLY A 173 3.44 23.93 -7.74
N THR A 174 2.78 22.87 -7.24
CA THR A 174 3.26 22.10 -6.08
C THR A 174 3.70 20.69 -6.42
N PHE A 175 3.74 20.32 -7.70
CA PHE A 175 4.14 19.01 -8.20
C PHE A 175 5.38 18.41 -7.51
N ALA A 176 6.46 19.19 -7.37
CA ALA A 176 7.71 18.75 -6.77
C ALA A 176 7.87 19.13 -5.29
N LYS A 177 6.79 19.55 -4.61
CA LYS A 177 6.87 20.02 -3.22
C LYS A 177 6.73 18.87 -2.22
N LEU A 178 7.75 18.72 -1.40
CA LEU A 178 7.81 17.88 -0.21
C LEU A 178 8.04 18.71 1.07
N ASP A 179 7.56 19.96 1.08
CA ASP A 179 7.68 20.89 2.22
C ASP A 179 6.56 20.74 3.26
N ASP A 180 5.68 19.74 3.09
CA ASP A 180 4.70 19.34 4.09
C ASP A 180 5.42 18.96 5.41
N PRO A 181 5.08 19.61 6.55
CA PRO A 181 5.75 19.36 7.82
C PRO A 181 5.78 17.89 8.23
N ASP A 182 4.74 17.11 7.91
CA ASP A 182 4.69 15.70 8.24
C ASP A 182 5.73 14.92 7.43
N LEU A 183 5.88 15.23 6.13
CA LEU A 183 6.88 14.60 5.27
C LEU A 183 8.31 15.01 5.65
N VAL A 184 8.53 16.29 5.94
CA VAL A 184 9.84 16.81 6.38
C VAL A 184 10.27 16.14 7.68
N SER A 185 9.34 15.96 8.63
CA SER A 185 9.63 15.27 9.90
C SER A 185 10.06 13.81 9.71
N LEU A 186 9.72 13.22 8.56
CA LEU A 186 10.05 11.85 8.16
C LEU A 186 11.23 11.79 7.18
N GLY A 187 11.98 12.89 7.03
CA GLY A 187 13.22 12.94 6.27
C GLY A 187 13.09 13.39 4.82
N ALA A 188 11.91 13.87 4.38
CA ALA A 188 11.77 14.45 3.05
C ALA A 188 12.62 15.72 2.92
N ASP A 189 13.28 15.88 1.78
CA ASP A 189 14.19 16.99 1.47
C ASP A 189 14.12 17.32 -0.03
N ASN A 190 13.40 18.40 -0.35
CA ASN A 190 13.27 18.91 -1.72
C ASN A 190 14.61 19.21 -2.38
N SER A 191 15.60 19.71 -1.63
CA SER A 191 16.90 20.09 -2.19
C SER A 191 17.72 18.88 -2.65
N LYS A 192 17.39 17.69 -2.14
CA LYS A 192 18.03 16.41 -2.47
C LYS A 192 17.15 15.47 -3.28
N GLY A 193 15.89 15.84 -3.51
CA GLY A 193 14.89 14.95 -4.12
C GLY A 193 14.64 13.69 -3.28
N LEU A 194 14.72 13.81 -1.95
CA LEU A 194 14.45 12.71 -1.03
C LEU A 194 13.01 12.79 -0.54
N ASP A 195 12.29 11.67 -0.62
CA ASP A 195 10.93 11.55 -0.10
C ASP A 195 10.91 11.01 1.34
N ALA A 196 9.76 11.10 1.99
CA ALA A 196 9.58 10.64 3.36
C ALA A 196 9.77 9.13 3.51
N VAL A 197 10.11 8.70 4.73
CA VAL A 197 10.26 7.27 5.09
C VAL A 197 9.44 6.97 6.34
N ARG A 198 8.55 5.98 6.27
CA ARG A 198 7.83 5.45 7.44
C ARG A 198 8.17 3.99 7.66
N THR A 199 8.30 3.60 8.92
CA THR A 199 8.38 2.17 9.28
C THR A 199 7.05 1.48 8.98
N PRO A 200 7.03 0.15 8.72
CA PRO A 200 5.78 -0.58 8.52
C PRO A 200 4.78 -0.37 9.66
N ALA A 201 5.24 -0.30 10.92
CA ALA A 201 4.37 -0.04 12.06
C ALA A 201 3.66 1.33 11.99
N GLN A 202 4.39 2.39 11.60
CA GLN A 202 3.79 3.72 11.41
C GLN A 202 2.79 3.74 10.26
N VAL A 203 3.07 3.03 9.18
CA VAL A 203 2.15 2.95 8.03
C VAL A 203 0.88 2.20 8.40
N LEU A 204 1.01 1.02 9.04
CA LEU A 204 -0.15 0.22 9.43
C LEU A 204 -1.03 0.92 10.47
N ALA A 205 -0.45 1.75 11.34
CA ALA A 205 -1.22 2.59 12.26
C ALA A 205 -2.14 3.58 11.52
N ILE A 206 -1.73 4.06 10.33
CA ILE A 206 -2.53 4.95 9.49
C ILE A 206 -3.53 4.14 8.66
N ALA A 207 -3.06 3.12 7.92
CA ALA A 207 -3.87 2.32 7.01
C ALA A 207 -5.03 1.60 7.73
N ASN A 208 -4.82 1.13 8.97
CA ASN A 208 -5.85 0.44 9.73
C ASN A 208 -7.05 1.32 10.11
N ASN A 209 -6.95 2.65 10.01
CA ASN A 209 -8.12 3.54 10.18
C ASN A 209 -9.10 3.43 9.00
N PHE A 210 -8.68 2.86 7.88
CA PHE A 210 -9.47 2.70 6.66
C PHE A 210 -9.80 1.25 6.36
N LEU A 211 -9.70 0.35 7.35
CA LEU A 211 -10.01 -1.07 7.20
C LEU A 211 -11.04 -1.52 8.22
N SER A 212 -12.00 -2.35 7.81
CA SER A 212 -12.96 -2.96 8.75
C SER A 212 -12.32 -4.04 9.61
N THR A 213 -11.28 -4.70 9.10
CA THR A 213 -10.45 -5.66 9.85
C THR A 213 -9.00 -5.19 9.74
N PRO A 214 -8.34 -4.86 10.87
CA PRO A 214 -6.95 -4.40 10.84
C PRO A 214 -6.01 -5.44 10.24
N VAL A 215 -4.90 -4.99 9.65
CA VAL A 215 -3.75 -5.83 9.31
C VAL A 215 -2.66 -5.69 10.37
N SER A 216 -1.90 -6.76 10.59
CA SER A 216 -0.82 -6.82 11.57
C SER A 216 0.51 -7.14 10.87
N GLY A 217 1.49 -6.25 11.06
CA GLY A 217 2.87 -6.45 10.64
C GLY A 217 3.77 -6.99 11.74
N ALA A 218 3.22 -7.62 12.79
CA ALA A 218 3.98 -8.04 13.97
C ALA A 218 5.12 -9.02 13.66
N ASN A 219 5.00 -9.78 12.56
CA ASN A 219 5.96 -10.79 12.12
C ASN A 219 6.85 -10.31 10.95
N LEU A 220 6.74 -9.03 10.55
CA LEU A 220 7.60 -8.46 9.52
C LEU A 220 9.06 -8.38 10.00
N PRO A 221 10.03 -8.52 9.09
CA PRO A 221 11.45 -8.30 9.40
C PRO A 221 11.74 -6.86 9.87
N SER A 222 12.84 -6.67 10.61
CA SER A 222 13.26 -5.38 11.20
C SER A 222 14.64 -4.89 10.71
#